data_AF-A0A5N8WV03-F1
#
_entry.id   AF-A0A5N8WV03-F1
#
_cell.length_a   1.000
_cell.length_b   1.000
_cell.length_c   1.000
_cell.angle_alpha   90.00
_cell.angle_beta   90.00
_cell.angle_gamma   90.00
#
_symmetry.space_group_name_H-M   'P 1'
#
loop_
_entity.id
_entity.type
_entity.pdbx_description
1 polymer ?
#
loop_
_entity_poly.entity_id
_entity_poly.type
_entity_poly.pdbx_seq_one_letter_code
_entity_poly.pdbx_strand_id
1 'polypeptide(L)' 'MAASSDQRASGFVFNEMTGVRAPYRGRGISVAMKTYGIGFPGICGVSTARTVHHPLNVSAIAMNRSMGYADAAW' A
#
# COMPACT_ATOMS: atom_id res chain seq x y z
N MET A 1 4.82 8.24 7.43
CA MET A 1 3.67 7.59 8.09
C MET A 1 3.10 6.58 7.12
N ALA A 2 2.73 5.42 7.63
CA ALA A 2 1.98 4.41 6.89
C ALA A 2 0.87 3.87 7.79
N ALA A 3 -0.29 3.56 7.22
CA ALA A 3 -1.44 3.03 7.93
C ALA A 3 -2.09 1.93 7.09
N SER A 4 -2.43 0.82 7.77
CA SER A 4 -3.16 -0.30 7.19
C SER A 4 -4.25 -0.73 8.16
N SER A 5 -5.44 -1.02 7.64
CA SER A 5 -6.55 -1.60 8.41
C SER A 5 -6.72 -3.08 8.12
N ASP A 6 -7.06 -3.81 9.17
CA ASP A 6 -7.51 -5.19 9.11
C ASP A 6 -8.95 -5.23 8.60
N GLN A 7 -9.13 -5.74 7.38
CA GLN A 7 -10.43 -5.96 6.76
C GLN A 7 -10.64 -7.46 6.50
N ARG A 8 -10.14 -8.33 7.39
CA ARG A 8 -10.16 -9.79 7.18
C ARG A 8 -11.57 -10.35 6.95
N ALA A 9 -12.59 -9.73 7.55
CA ALA A 9 -13.99 -10.09 7.31
C ALA A 9 -14.42 -9.92 5.84
N SER A 10 -13.73 -9.05 5.10
CA SER A 10 -13.90 -8.82 3.66
C SER A 10 -12.81 -9.49 2.82
N GLY A 11 -11.92 -10.29 3.42
CA GLY A 11 -10.91 -11.09 2.73
C GLY A 11 -9.64 -10.32 2.30
N PHE A 12 -9.40 -9.12 2.81
CA PHE A 12 -8.20 -8.34 2.49
C PHE A 12 -7.69 -7.50 3.67
N VAL A 13 -6.50 -6.94 3.52
CA VAL A 13 -6.00 -5.81 4.32
C VAL A 13 -6.02 -4.56 3.44
N PHE A 14 -6.41 -3.43 4.02
CA PHE A 14 -6.46 -2.16 3.28
C PHE A 14 -5.27 -1.27 3.65
N ASN A 15 -4.46 -0.89 2.67
CA ASN A 15 -3.38 0.09 2.84
C ASN A 15 -3.96 1.49 2.59
N GLU A 16 -4.31 2.15 3.69
CA GLU A 16 -5.02 3.43 3.72
C GLU A 16 -4.12 4.58 3.29
N MET A 17 -2.90 4.63 3.81
CA MET A 17 -2.04 5.78 3.64
C MET A 17 -0.57 5.37 3.61
N THR A 18 0.19 6.02 2.74
CA THR A 18 1.66 6.08 2.84
C THR A 18 2.09 7.50 2.50
N GLY A 19 2.66 8.21 3.47
CA GLY A 19 3.07 9.60 3.35
C GLY A 19 4.51 9.82 3.79
N VAL A 20 5.27 10.54 2.97
CA VAL A 20 6.64 11.00 3.26
C VAL A 20 6.66 12.52 3.19
N ARG A 21 7.20 13.17 4.23
CA ARG A 21 7.32 14.65 4.25
C ARG A 21 8.20 15.08 3.07
N ALA A 22 7.85 16.20 2.44
CA ALA A 22 8.51 16.64 1.20
C ALA A 22 10.04 16.63 1.23
N PRO A 23 10.73 17.09 2.30
CA PRO A 23 12.19 17.09 2.38
C PRO A 23 12.86 15.71 2.35
N TYR A 24 12.10 14.64 2.56
CA TYR A 24 12.62 13.27 2.64
C TYR A 24 12.17 12.38 1.47
N ARG A 25 11.47 12.95 0.47
CA ARG A 25 11.06 12.21 -0.74
C ARG A 25 12.28 11.84 -1.59
N GLY A 26 12.12 10.87 -2.49
CA GLY A 26 13.20 10.38 -3.35
C GLY A 26 14.22 9.44 -2.68
N ARG A 27 14.07 9.18 -1.37
CA ARG A 27 14.99 8.33 -0.58
C ARG A 27 14.49 6.89 -0.37
N GLY A 28 13.49 6.44 -1.15
CA GLY A 28 12.91 5.10 -1.01
C GLY A 28 12.08 4.86 0.26
N ILE A 29 11.84 5.86 1.12
CA ILE A 29 11.15 5.69 2.41
C ILE A 29 9.73 5.13 2.25
N SER A 30 8.98 5.57 1.23
CA SER A 30 7.63 5.05 0.97
C SER A 30 7.63 3.56 0.59
N VAL A 31 8.61 3.14 -0.21
CA VAL A 31 8.81 1.75 -0.59
C VAL A 31 9.16 0.94 0.65
N ALA A 32 10.14 1.37 1.43
CA ALA A 32 10.55 0.69 2.66
C ALA A 32 9.37 0.48 3.63
N MET A 33 8.56 1.53 3.86
CA MET A 33 7.37 1.43 4.72
C MET A 33 6.34 0.43 4.15
N LYS A 34 6.08 0.46 2.84
CA LYS A 34 5.14 -0.47 2.21
C LYS A 34 5.66 -1.90 2.23
N THR A 35 6.94 -2.12 1.99
CA THR A 35 7.59 -3.44 2.03
C THR A 35 7.49 -4.05 3.42
N TYR A 36 7.76 -3.25 4.47
CA TYR A 36 7.53 -3.68 5.85
C TYR A 36 6.08 -4.11 6.09
N GLY A 37 5.12 -3.39 5.51
CA GLY A 37 3.69 -3.70 5.60
C GLY A 37 3.22 -4.94 4.84
N ILE A 38 4.02 -5.53 3.93
CA ILE A 38 3.62 -6.71 3.13
C ILE A 38 3.37 -7.94 4.01
N GLY A 39 3.99 -8.02 5.20
CA GLY A 39 3.73 -9.12 6.15
C GLY A 39 2.37 -9.03 6.85
N PHE A 40 1.73 -7.86 6.87
CA PHE A 40 0.51 -7.64 7.64
C PHE A 40 -0.70 -8.46 7.13
N PRO A 41 -0.97 -8.60 5.82
CA PRO A 41 -1.93 -9.57 5.30
C PRO A 41 -1.79 -10.97 5.91
N GLY A 42 -0.55 -11.49 5.96
CA GLY A 42 -0.27 -12.80 6.54
C GLY A 42 -0.62 -12.90 8.03
N ILE A 43 -0.36 -11.83 8.81
CA ILE A 43 -0.76 -11.74 10.22
C ILE A 43 -2.29 -11.74 10.38
N CYS A 44 -3.00 -11.09 9.46
CA CYS A 44 -4.47 -11.06 9.45
C CYS A 44 -5.10 -12.36 8.90
N GLY A 45 -4.30 -13.31 8.40
CA GLY A 45 -4.78 -14.56 7.81
C GLY A 45 -5.38 -14.39 6.41
N VAL A 46 -5.00 -13.35 5.68
CA VAL A 46 -5.45 -13.07 4.31
C VAL A 46 -4.27 -12.96 3.36
N SER A 47 -4.49 -13.24 2.08
CA SER A 47 -3.45 -13.18 1.04
C SER A 47 -3.48 -11.88 0.21
N THR A 48 -4.47 -11.01 0.45
CA THR A 48 -4.77 -9.88 -0.43
C THR A 48 -4.58 -8.56 0.30
N ALA A 49 -3.85 -7.63 -0.32
CA ALA A 49 -3.78 -6.24 0.10
C ALA A 49 -4.42 -5.34 -0.96
N ARG A 50 -5.23 -4.37 -0.54
CA ARG A 50 -5.87 -3.37 -1.42
C ARG A 50 -5.43 -1.96 -1.05
N THR A 51 -5.48 -1.05 -2.02
CA THR A 51 -5.23 0.38 -1.84
C THR A 51 -5.94 1.13 -2.97
N VAL A 52 -6.30 2.38 -2.74
CA VAL A 52 -6.91 3.25 -3.75
C VAL A 52 -6.10 4.51 -3.90
N HIS A 53 -6.05 5.04 -5.12
CA HIS A 53 -5.38 6.29 -5.43
C HIS A 53 -6.28 7.11 -6.33
N HIS A 54 -6.20 8.43 -6.18
CA HIS A 54 -6.73 9.32 -7.20
C HIS A 54 -6.03 8.99 -8.54
N PRO A 55 -6.75 8.92 -9.68
CA PRO A 55 -6.18 8.46 -10.96
C PRO A 55 -4.98 9.30 -11.44
N LEU A 56 -4.92 10.58 -11.05
CA LEU A 56 -3.80 11.48 -11.36
C LEU A 56 -2.57 11.30 -10.45
N ASN A 57 -2.62 10.42 -9.44
CA ASN A 57 -1.47 10.17 -8.57
C ASN A 57 -0.51 9.16 -9.21
N VAL A 58 0.04 9.53 -10.36
CA VAL A 58 0.87 8.67 -11.22
C VAL A 58 2.07 8.09 -10.47
N SER A 59 2.67 8.86 -9.56
CA SER A 59 3.83 8.40 -8.77
C SER A 59 3.47 7.28 -7.79
N ALA A 60 2.35 7.41 -7.08
CA ALA A 60 1.91 6.38 -6.15
C ALA A 60 1.46 5.10 -6.88
N ILE A 61 0.77 5.26 -8.02
CA ILE A 61 0.34 4.16 -8.87
C ILE A 61 1.56 3.38 -9.40
N ALA A 62 2.55 4.08 -9.97
CA ALA A 62 3.76 3.44 -10.49
C ALA A 62 4.53 2.68 -9.39
N MET A 63 4.68 3.28 -8.21
CA MET A 63 5.30 2.62 -7.05
C MET A 63 4.53 1.35 -6.63
N ASN A 64 3.20 1.39 -6.53
CA ASN A 64 2.45 0.20 -6.11
C ASN A 64 2.57 -0.91 -7.16
N ARG A 65 2.54 -0.58 -8.46
CA ARG A 65 2.73 -1.56 -9.54
C ARG A 65 4.11 -2.22 -9.48
N SER A 66 5.17 -1.47 -9.17
CA SER A 66 6.51 -2.06 -8.98
C SER A 66 6.60 -2.99 -7.75
N MET A 67 5.62 -2.94 -6.85
CA MET A 67 5.51 -3.81 -5.68
C MET A 67 4.51 -4.97 -5.88
N GLY A 68 4.01 -5.17 -7.10
CA GLY A 68 3.11 -6.28 -7.44
C GLY A 68 1.62 -5.98 -7.25
N TYR A 69 1.23 -4.73 -6.95
CA TYR A 69 -0.18 -4.36 -7.04
C TYR A 69 -0.64 -4.35 -8.51
N ALA A 70 -1.81 -4.92 -8.75
CA ALA A 70 -2.49 -4.88 -10.05
C ALA A 70 -3.74 -4.00 -9.96
N ASP A 71 -4.09 -3.37 -11.08
CA ASP A 71 -5.35 -2.65 -11.20
C ASP A 71 -6.51 -3.67 -11.15
N ALA A 72 -7.55 -3.36 -10.40
CA ALA A 72 -8.70 -4.24 -10.24
C ALA A 72 -9.98 -3.40 -10.10
N ALA A 73 -11.07 -3.88 -10.69
CA ALA A 73 -12.41 -3.32 -10.51
C ALA A 73 -13.10 -4.10 -9.37
N TRP A 74 -13.30 -3.44 -8.22
CA TRP A 74 -13.95 -3.98 -7.03
C TRP A 74 -14.72 -2.89 -6.30
#